data_AF-A0A7L5UKM0-F1
#
_entry.id   AF-A0A7L5UKM0-F1
#
_cell.length_a   1.000
_cell.length_b   1.000
_cell.length_c   1.000
_cell.angle_alpha   90.00
_cell.angle_beta   90.00
_cell.angle_gamma   90.00
#
_symmetry.space_group_name_H-M   'P 1'
#
loop_
_entity.id
_entity.type
_entity.pdbx_description
1 polymer ?
#
loop_
_entity_poly.entity_id
_entity_poly.type
_entity_poly.pdbx_seq_one_letter_code
_entity_poly.pdbx_strand_id
1 'polypeptide(L)'
;MGLVTEYDPKGVIRDVKTFFLEDSFEHPVSYAKIVRHTNQIIGLNSMSDDVTGVHGSSKDDAAEMRMLSNDVYFRASKAINRVVANCSSRVSTEILKLRFLNHQTIYQVKARLYLDSNDAYYRAERYACYEFAEGIEAAKITLKIADDIIPDFLGQNRKASGNFPT
;
A
#
# COMPACT_ATOMS: atom_id res chain seq x y z
N MET A 1 29.94 -8.53 -11.48
CA MET A 1 28.89 -9.54 -11.76
C MET A 1 27.68 -9.20 -10.90
N GLY A 2 26.56 -8.84 -11.53
CA GLY A 2 25.34 -8.42 -10.81
C GLY A 2 24.59 -9.63 -10.25
N LEU A 3 24.45 -9.70 -8.93
CA LEU A 3 23.67 -10.73 -8.22
C LEU A 3 22.20 -10.67 -8.64
N VAL A 4 21.74 -11.46 -9.61
CA VAL A 4 20.29 -11.53 -9.91
C VAL A 4 19.59 -11.84 -8.58
N THR A 5 18.75 -10.93 -8.09
CA THR A 5 17.96 -11.20 -6.89
C THR A 5 17.08 -12.38 -7.23
N GLU A 6 17.29 -13.52 -6.57
CA GLU A 6 16.43 -14.68 -6.76
C GLU A 6 15.01 -14.28 -6.41
N TYR A 7 14.09 -14.49 -7.35
CA TYR A 7 12.67 -14.24 -7.13
C TYR A 7 12.20 -15.14 -5.99
N ASP A 8 11.85 -14.55 -4.84
CA ASP A 8 11.33 -15.25 -3.67
C ASP A 8 9.80 -15.15 -3.63
N PRO A 9 9.08 -16.11 -4.22
CA PRO A 9 7.63 -16.11 -4.25
C PRO A 9 7.01 -16.04 -2.85
N LYS A 10 7.59 -16.75 -1.88
CA LYS A 10 7.07 -16.79 -0.51
C LYS A 10 7.29 -15.45 0.21
N GLY A 11 8.43 -14.82 -0.04
CA GLY A 11 8.75 -13.48 0.43
C GLY A 11 7.73 -12.44 -0.03
N VAL A 12 7.41 -12.40 -1.33
CA VAL A 12 6.41 -11.47 -1.89
C VAL A 12 5.07 -11.60 -1.18
N ILE A 13 4.56 -12.82 -1.03
CA ILE A 13 3.27 -13.07 -0.37
C ILE A 13 3.29 -12.58 1.07
N ARG A 14 4.36 -12.89 1.82
CA ARG A 14 4.50 -12.44 3.21
C ARG A 14 4.52 -10.93 3.28
N ASP A 15 5.38 -10.28 2.48
CA ASP A 15 5.59 -8.84 2.55
C ASP A 15 4.31 -8.07 2.17
N VAL A 16 3.55 -8.54 1.17
CA VAL A 16 2.21 -7.98 0.83
C VAL A 16 1.22 -8.19 1.97
N LYS A 17 1.18 -9.37 2.59
CA LYS A 17 0.28 -9.65 3.71
C LYS A 17 0.59 -8.78 4.92
N THR A 18 1.86 -8.66 5.28
CA THR A 18 2.32 -7.81 6.37
C THR A 18 1.96 -6.35 6.11
N PHE A 19 2.21 -5.82 4.91
CA PHE A 19 1.85 -4.45 4.55
C PHE A 19 0.36 -4.13 4.77
N PHE A 20 -0.54 -5.05 4.41
CA PHE A 20 -1.98 -4.82 4.53
C PHE A 20 -2.57 -5.17 5.90
N LEU A 21 -2.09 -6.25 6.53
CA LEU A 21 -2.76 -6.87 7.68
C LEU A 21 -2.09 -6.52 9.02
N GLU A 22 -0.85 -6.04 8.99
CA GLU A 22 -0.09 -5.72 10.19
C GLU A 22 0.09 -4.20 10.32
N ASP A 23 -0.15 -3.70 11.52
CA ASP A 23 0.06 -2.30 11.87
C ASP A 23 0.83 -2.26 13.19
N SER A 24 2.15 -2.46 13.09
CA SER A 24 3.06 -2.52 14.23
C SER A 24 4.22 -1.55 14.04
N PHE A 25 4.90 -1.21 15.15
CA PHE A 25 6.10 -0.38 15.10
C PHE A 25 7.24 -1.02 14.30
N GLU A 26 7.27 -2.36 14.24
CA GLU A 26 8.27 -3.15 13.49
C GLU A 26 8.04 -3.08 11.97
N HIS A 27 6.85 -2.65 11.54
CA HIS A 27 6.47 -2.46 10.14
C HIS A 27 6.16 -0.97 9.89
N PRO A 28 7.19 -0.13 9.70
CA PRO A 28 7.04 1.33 9.64
C PRO A 28 6.18 1.82 8.46
N VAL A 29 5.91 0.93 7.50
CA VAL A 29 5.07 1.16 6.32
C VAL A 29 3.94 0.14 6.32
N SER A 30 2.69 0.62 6.45
CA SER A 30 1.49 -0.21 6.45
C SER A 30 0.35 0.49 5.69
N TYR A 31 -0.57 -0.30 5.15
CA TYR A 31 -1.80 0.21 4.53
C TYR A 31 -2.63 1.04 5.53
N ALA A 32 -2.71 0.60 6.78
CA ALA A 32 -3.42 1.32 7.84
C ALA A 32 -2.86 2.74 8.05
N LYS A 33 -1.53 2.91 7.99
CA LYS A 33 -0.88 4.23 8.07
C LYS A 33 -1.28 5.13 6.89
N ILE A 34 -1.27 4.61 5.67
CA ILE A 34 -1.72 5.35 4.47
C ILE A 34 -3.18 5.80 4.63
N VAL A 35 -4.07 4.91 5.09
CA VAL A 35 -5.49 5.22 5.32
C VAL A 35 -5.65 6.29 6.40
N ARG A 36 -4.94 6.18 7.53
CA ARG A 36 -4.99 7.18 8.62
C ARG A 36 -4.58 8.57 8.12
N HIS A 37 -3.45 8.68 7.43
CA HIS A 37 -3.00 9.95 6.87
C HIS A 37 -3.97 10.48 5.82
N THR A 38 -4.50 9.62 4.94
CA THR A 38 -5.51 10.02 3.95
C THR A 38 -6.78 10.56 4.60
N ASN A 39 -7.28 9.90 5.66
CA ASN A 39 -8.48 10.34 6.37
C ASN A 39 -8.26 11.64 7.16
N GLN A 40 -7.07 11.84 7.73
CA GLN A 40 -6.71 13.12 8.35
C GLN A 40 -6.77 14.27 7.35
N ILE A 41 -6.33 14.06 6.11
CA ILE A 41 -6.41 15.07 5.04
C ILE A 41 -7.86 15.40 4.70
N ILE A 42 -8.69 14.39 4.48
CA ILE A 42 -10.11 14.58 4.14
C ILE A 42 -10.82 15.30 5.29
N GLY A 43 -10.54 14.90 6.55
CA GLY A 43 -11.07 15.54 7.75
C GLY A 43 -10.64 17.01 7.87
N LEU A 44 -9.36 17.32 7.64
CA LEU A 44 -8.85 18.70 7.66
C LEU A 44 -9.43 19.58 6.55
N ASN A 45 -9.59 19.04 5.33
CA ASN A 45 -10.21 19.76 4.22
C ASN A 45 -11.71 20.04 4.47
N SER A 46 -12.39 19.22 5.29
CA SER A 46 -13.78 19.46 5.70
C SER A 46 -13.94 20.55 6.78
N MET A 47 -12.83 20.97 7.41
CA MET A 47 -12.80 22.07 8.39
C MET A 47 -12.35 23.41 7.80
N SER A 48 -12.08 23.48 6.49
CA SER A 48 -11.43 24.63 5.84
C SER A 48 -12.40 25.65 5.21
N ASP A 49 -13.63 25.75 5.71
CA ASP A 49 -14.62 26.77 5.26
C ASP A 49 -14.59 28.06 6.10
N ASP A 50 -13.63 28.25 7.01
CA ASP A 50 -13.43 29.51 7.73
C ASP A 50 -12.03 30.10 7.43
N VAL A 51 -11.93 30.75 6.26
CA VAL A 51 -10.77 31.56 5.87
C VAL A 51 -10.97 32.97 6.42
N THR A 52 -10.49 33.20 7.64
CA THR A 52 -10.16 34.55 8.11
C THR A 52 -8.71 34.58 8.63
N GLY A 53 -7.93 35.55 8.13
CA GLY A 53 -6.87 36.19 8.94
C GLY A 53 -5.40 35.78 8.73
N VAL A 54 -4.73 36.45 7.80
CA VAL A 54 -3.49 37.25 8.01
C VAL A 54 -2.19 36.58 8.54
N HIS A 55 -1.18 36.61 7.66
CA HIS A 55 0.28 36.90 7.81
C HIS A 55 1.14 36.21 8.89
N GLY A 56 2.28 35.66 8.45
CA GLY A 56 3.45 35.42 9.32
C GLY A 56 4.46 34.42 8.76
N SER A 57 5.49 34.94 8.09
CA SER A 57 6.65 34.24 7.52
C SER A 57 7.34 33.31 8.55
N SER A 58 7.43 32.02 8.22
CA SER A 58 8.00 30.84 8.94
C SER A 58 7.02 29.66 8.99
N LYS A 59 5.72 29.92 8.77
CA LYS A 59 4.69 28.86 8.65
C LYS A 59 4.57 28.28 7.24
N ASP A 60 5.13 28.95 6.23
CA ASP A 60 5.01 28.55 4.83
C ASP A 60 5.72 27.22 4.54
N ASP A 61 6.94 27.01 5.05
CA ASP A 61 7.67 25.74 4.90
C ASP A 61 6.94 24.57 5.58
N ALA A 62 6.39 24.78 6.77
CA ALA A 62 5.67 23.73 7.50
C ALA A 62 4.31 23.42 6.87
N ALA A 63 3.64 24.42 6.29
CA ALA A 63 2.39 24.25 5.54
C ALA A 63 2.64 23.55 4.20
N GLU A 64 3.70 23.94 3.48
CA GLU A 64 4.11 23.32 2.22
C GLU A 64 4.55 21.86 2.41
N MET A 65 5.36 21.56 3.43
CA MET A 65 5.74 20.19 3.77
C MET A 65 4.55 19.32 4.19
N ARG A 66 3.55 19.92 4.87
CA ARG A 66 2.27 19.24 5.14
C ARG A 66 1.48 18.98 3.87
N MET A 67 1.38 19.95 2.97
CA MET A 67 0.71 19.76 1.67
C MET A 67 1.38 18.67 0.83
N LEU A 68 2.71 18.67 0.75
CA LEU A 68 3.49 17.67 0.02
C LEU A 68 3.34 16.27 0.62
N SER A 69 3.47 16.13 1.94
CA SER A 69 3.27 14.84 2.62
C SER A 69 1.83 14.34 2.46
N ASN A 70 0.85 15.24 2.52
CA ASN A 70 -0.56 14.92 2.32
C ASN A 70 -0.82 14.40 0.89
N ASP A 71 -0.26 15.06 -0.12
CA ASP A 71 -0.38 14.64 -1.52
C ASP A 71 0.23 13.24 -1.76
N VAL A 72 1.34 12.92 -1.11
CA VAL A 72 2.00 11.61 -1.25
C VAL A 72 1.11 10.47 -0.73
N TYR A 73 0.51 10.61 0.45
CA TYR A 73 -0.40 9.57 0.99
C TYR A 73 -1.70 9.44 0.18
N PHE A 74 -2.23 10.55 -0.33
CA PHE A 74 -3.39 10.52 -1.22
C PHE A 74 -3.07 9.80 -2.53
N ARG A 75 -1.92 10.07 -3.15
CA ARG A 75 -1.43 9.35 -4.34
C ARG A 75 -1.22 7.87 -4.05
N ALA A 76 -0.65 7.52 -2.91
CA ALA A 76 -0.45 6.13 -2.48
C ALA A 76 -1.79 5.38 -2.31
N SER A 77 -2.76 5.98 -1.63
CA SER A 77 -4.11 5.42 -1.49
C SER A 77 -4.78 5.22 -2.86
N LYS A 78 -4.66 6.20 -3.76
CA LYS A 78 -5.17 6.10 -5.13
C LYS A 78 -4.49 4.99 -5.94
N ALA A 79 -3.18 4.81 -5.78
CA ALA A 79 -2.42 3.74 -6.42
C ALA A 79 -2.94 2.36 -6.00
N ILE A 80 -3.07 2.14 -4.69
CA ILE A 80 -3.55 0.87 -4.11
C ILE A 80 -4.95 0.55 -4.63
N ASN A 81 -5.88 1.51 -4.51
CA ASN A 81 -7.25 1.30 -4.97
C ASN A 81 -7.33 1.02 -6.48
N ARG A 82 -6.51 1.71 -7.29
CA ARG A 82 -6.46 1.48 -8.74
C ARG A 82 -5.94 0.09 -9.06
N VAL A 83 -4.87 -0.37 -8.40
CA VAL A 83 -4.30 -1.70 -8.63
C VAL A 83 -5.30 -2.79 -8.25
N VAL A 84 -5.91 -2.69 -7.07
CA VAL A 84 -6.91 -3.65 -6.61
C VAL A 84 -8.10 -3.74 -7.56
N ALA A 85 -8.56 -2.60 -8.09
CA ALA A 85 -9.70 -2.55 -9.01
C ALA A 85 -9.39 -3.09 -10.42
N ASN A 86 -8.12 -3.22 -10.82
CA ASN A 86 -7.69 -3.58 -12.17
C ASN A 86 -6.85 -4.86 -12.22
N CYS A 87 -7.03 -5.78 -11.27
CA CYS A 87 -6.42 -7.11 -11.38
C CYS A 87 -6.97 -7.87 -12.60
N SER A 88 -6.20 -8.83 -13.14
CA SER A 88 -6.63 -9.62 -14.31
C SER A 88 -7.81 -10.55 -14.00
N SER A 89 -7.92 -10.99 -12.74
CA SER A 89 -8.98 -11.88 -12.28
C SER A 89 -9.91 -11.18 -11.29
N ARG A 90 -11.22 -11.34 -11.51
CA ARG A 90 -12.25 -10.92 -10.55
C ARG A 90 -12.01 -11.52 -9.16
N VAL A 91 -11.54 -12.76 -9.08
CA VAL A 91 -11.26 -13.42 -7.80
C VAL A 91 -10.15 -12.69 -7.04
N SER A 92 -9.09 -12.25 -7.73
CA SER A 92 -8.01 -11.48 -7.11
C SER A 92 -8.48 -10.12 -6.61
N THR A 93 -9.22 -9.39 -7.44
CA THR A 93 -9.83 -8.10 -7.05
C THR A 93 -10.67 -8.24 -5.79
N GLU A 94 -11.54 -9.25 -5.73
CA GLU A 94 -12.38 -9.48 -4.56
C GLU A 94 -11.59 -9.95 -3.34
N ILE A 95 -10.56 -10.79 -3.51
CA ILE A 95 -9.68 -11.16 -2.39
C ILE A 95 -8.98 -9.92 -1.83
N LEU A 96 -8.34 -9.11 -2.68
CA LEU A 96 -7.66 -7.88 -2.27
C LEU A 96 -8.65 -6.92 -1.59
N LYS A 97 -9.82 -6.71 -2.17
CA LYS A 97 -10.84 -5.83 -1.59
C LYS A 97 -11.37 -6.34 -0.25
N LEU A 98 -11.86 -7.58 -0.20
CA LEU A 98 -12.54 -8.11 0.98
C LEU A 98 -11.57 -8.47 2.10
N ARG A 99 -10.47 -9.15 1.78
CA ARG A 99 -9.51 -9.59 2.79
C ARG A 99 -8.55 -8.47 3.19
N PHE A 100 -7.98 -7.76 2.21
CA PHE A 100 -6.85 -6.87 2.46
C PHE A 100 -7.27 -5.42 2.71
N LEU A 101 -8.26 -4.88 1.99
CA LEU A 101 -8.77 -3.52 2.25
C LEU A 101 -9.83 -3.49 3.37
N ASN A 102 -10.72 -4.48 3.40
CA ASN A 102 -11.85 -4.53 4.34
C ASN A 102 -11.61 -5.43 5.56
N HIS A 103 -10.44 -6.08 5.66
CA HIS A 103 -10.04 -6.94 6.77
C HIS A 103 -11.03 -8.08 7.12
N GLN A 104 -11.84 -8.55 6.17
CA GLN A 104 -12.78 -9.64 6.41
C GLN A 104 -12.07 -10.95 6.69
N THR A 105 -12.72 -11.83 7.46
CA THR A 105 -12.17 -13.17 7.77
C THR A 105 -12.12 -14.05 6.52
N ILE A 106 -11.20 -15.03 6.51
CA ILE A 106 -11.10 -16.01 5.40
C ILE A 106 -12.45 -16.70 5.16
N TYR A 107 -13.18 -17.03 6.23
CA TYR A 107 -14.50 -17.64 6.14
C TYR A 107 -15.49 -16.78 5.34
N GLN A 108 -15.59 -15.48 5.67
CA GLN A 108 -16.46 -14.54 4.96
C GLN A 108 -16.08 -14.40 3.48
N VAL A 109 -14.78 -14.30 3.19
CA VAL A 109 -14.28 -14.16 1.81
C VAL A 109 -14.58 -15.41 0.99
N LYS A 110 -14.33 -16.60 1.56
CA LYS A 110 -14.66 -17.88 0.91
C LYS A 110 -16.14 -18.00 0.60
N ALA A 111 -17.00 -17.67 1.57
CA ALA A 111 -18.45 -17.70 1.39
C ALA A 111 -18.89 -16.74 0.28
N ARG A 112 -18.29 -15.54 0.20
CA ARG A 112 -18.60 -14.54 -0.82
C ARG A 112 -18.16 -14.96 -2.22
N LEU A 113 -17.07 -15.72 -2.32
CA LEU A 113 -16.46 -16.18 -3.56
C LEU A 113 -16.87 -17.60 -3.97
N TYR A 114 -17.74 -18.25 -3.20
CA TYR A 114 -18.14 -19.65 -3.41
C TYR A 114 -16.92 -20.59 -3.53
N LEU A 115 -15.93 -20.40 -2.65
CA LEU A 115 -14.73 -21.24 -2.58
C LEU A 115 -14.90 -22.34 -1.54
N ASP A 116 -15.07 -23.57 -2.00
CA ASP A 116 -15.43 -24.70 -1.13
C ASP A 116 -14.26 -25.22 -0.28
N SER A 117 -13.00 -24.93 -0.66
CA SER A 117 -11.82 -25.42 0.05
C SER A 117 -10.86 -24.30 0.49
N ASN A 118 -10.14 -24.55 1.58
CA ASN A 118 -9.07 -23.66 2.03
C ASN A 118 -7.92 -23.63 1.01
N ASP A 119 -7.64 -24.74 0.32
CA ASP A 119 -6.59 -24.80 -0.70
C ASP A 119 -6.92 -23.96 -1.93
N ALA A 120 -8.18 -23.94 -2.36
CA ALA A 120 -8.63 -23.03 -3.41
C ALA A 120 -8.45 -21.57 -2.98
N TYR A 121 -8.83 -21.23 -1.74
CA TYR A 121 -8.61 -19.90 -1.19
C TYR A 121 -7.13 -19.51 -1.15
N TYR A 122 -6.25 -20.33 -0.57
CA TYR A 122 -4.83 -19.98 -0.46
C TYR A 122 -4.11 -19.96 -1.81
N ARG A 123 -4.58 -20.69 -2.84
CA ARG A 123 -4.07 -20.52 -4.20
C ARG A 123 -4.47 -19.16 -4.78
N ALA A 124 -5.73 -18.79 -4.62
CA ALA A 124 -6.23 -17.51 -5.09
C ALA A 124 -5.62 -16.32 -4.33
N GLU A 125 -5.43 -16.42 -3.01
CA GLU A 125 -4.75 -15.42 -2.19
C GLU A 125 -3.31 -15.20 -2.68
N ARG A 126 -2.57 -16.30 -2.91
CA ARG A 126 -1.20 -16.21 -3.42
C ARG A 126 -1.14 -15.50 -4.77
N TYR A 127 -2.02 -15.87 -5.70
CA TYR A 127 -2.10 -15.22 -7.01
C TYR A 127 -2.42 -13.73 -6.89
N ALA A 128 -3.39 -13.37 -6.04
CA ALA A 128 -3.77 -11.98 -5.79
C ALA A 128 -2.62 -11.15 -5.19
N CYS A 129 -1.81 -11.73 -4.28
CA CYS A 129 -0.63 -11.06 -3.74
C CYS A 129 0.41 -10.75 -4.82
N TYR A 130 0.65 -11.67 -5.76
CA TYR A 130 1.57 -11.42 -6.87
C TYR A 130 1.05 -10.35 -7.81
N GLU A 131 -0.22 -10.44 -8.22
CA GLU A 131 -0.81 -9.43 -9.09
C GLU A 131 -0.76 -8.03 -8.46
N PHE A 132 -0.99 -7.95 -7.15
CA PHE A 132 -0.83 -6.69 -6.43
C PHE A 132 0.61 -6.20 -6.46
N ALA A 133 1.59 -7.06 -6.14
CA ALA A 133 3.01 -6.71 -6.13
C ALA A 133 3.50 -6.21 -7.50
N GLU A 134 3.07 -6.84 -8.58
CA GLU A 134 3.39 -6.41 -9.94
C GLU A 134 2.68 -5.10 -10.31
N GLY A 135 1.38 -5.01 -10.05
CA GLY A 135 0.58 -3.83 -10.40
C GLY A 135 0.98 -2.58 -9.63
N ILE A 136 1.34 -2.73 -8.35
CA ILE A 136 1.71 -1.60 -7.49
C ILE A 136 3.05 -1.00 -7.87
N GLU A 137 4.00 -1.78 -8.39
CA GLU A 137 5.29 -1.26 -8.84
C GLU A 137 5.12 -0.32 -10.05
N ALA A 138 4.31 -0.72 -11.03
CA ALA A 138 3.96 0.14 -12.16
C ALA A 138 3.23 1.42 -11.71
N ALA A 139 2.35 1.30 -10.72
CA ALA A 139 1.62 2.46 -10.17
C ALA A 139 2.54 3.41 -9.40
N LYS A 140 3.52 2.90 -8.64
CA LYS A 140 4.51 3.69 -7.91
C LYS A 140 5.34 4.56 -8.85
N ILE A 141 5.82 3.99 -9.96
CA ILE A 141 6.57 4.72 -10.99
C ILE A 141 5.70 5.84 -11.59
N THR A 142 4.47 5.51 -11.97
CA THR A 142 3.56 6.45 -12.63
C THR A 142 3.17 7.62 -11.72
N LEU A 143 2.95 7.34 -10.42
CA LEU A 143 2.49 8.32 -9.45
C LEU A 143 3.61 8.92 -8.60
N LYS A 144 4.87 8.58 -8.88
CA LYS A 144 6.07 9.02 -8.15
C LYS A 144 5.93 8.80 -6.64
N ILE A 145 5.62 7.57 -6.25
CA ILE A 145 5.51 7.14 -4.85
C ILE A 145 6.82 6.46 -4.46
N ALA A 146 7.41 6.88 -3.35
CA ALA A 146 8.67 6.35 -2.85
C ALA A 146 8.48 5.06 -2.03
N ASP A 147 9.56 4.28 -1.91
CA ASP A 147 9.58 2.96 -1.27
C ASP A 147 9.33 3.01 0.25
N ASP A 148 9.53 4.17 0.87
CA ASP A 148 9.21 4.46 2.27
C ASP A 148 7.71 4.65 2.53
N ILE A 149 6.89 4.76 1.47
CA ILE A 149 5.43 4.86 1.55
C ILE A 149 4.73 3.59 1.08
N ILE A 150 5.24 2.96 0.00
CA ILE A 150 4.80 1.64 -0.46
C ILE A 150 6.05 0.81 -0.73
N PRO A 151 6.29 -0.31 -0.01
CA PRO A 151 7.49 -1.10 -0.17
C PRO A 151 7.66 -1.66 -1.59
N ASP A 152 8.91 -1.93 -1.98
CA ASP A 152 9.19 -2.82 -3.11
C ASP A 152 9.00 -4.28 -2.67
N PHE A 153 7.89 -4.87 -3.11
CA PHE A 153 7.54 -6.25 -2.80
C PHE A 153 8.30 -7.27 -3.66
N LEU A 154 8.76 -6.88 -4.85
CA LEU A 154 9.45 -7.78 -5.79
C LEU A 154 10.97 -7.82 -5.57
N GLY A 155 11.49 -6.93 -4.73
CA GLY A 155 12.91 -6.90 -4.36
C GLY A 155 13.83 -6.51 -5.52
N GLN A 156 13.31 -5.79 -6.51
CA GLN A 156 14.07 -5.31 -7.66
C GLN A 156 15.08 -4.22 -7.25
N ASN A 157 14.81 -3.48 -6.17
CA ASN A 157 15.65 -2.40 -5.63
C ASN A 157 16.49 -2.80 -4.39
N ARG A 158 16.53 -4.08 -3.97
CA ARG A 158 17.36 -4.54 -2.82
C ARG A 158 18.88 -4.42 -3.05
N LYS A 159 19.31 -3.81 -4.15
CA LYS A 159 20.70 -3.43 -4.45
C LYS A 159 20.88 -1.91 -4.49
N ALA A 160 20.80 -1.26 -3.34
CA ALA A 160 21.40 0.05 -3.17
C ALA A 160 21.81 0.34 -1.72
N SER A 161 21.24 -0.36 -0.73
CA SER A 161 21.65 -0.24 0.68
C SER A 161 22.69 -1.30 1.07
N GLY A 162 23.74 -1.44 0.26
CA GLY A 162 24.98 -2.10 0.67
C GLY A 162 25.91 -1.10 1.35
N ASN A 163 25.79 -0.97 2.67
CA ASN A 163 26.73 -0.46 3.68
C ASN A 163 26.05 0.49 4.69
N PHE A 164 25.67 -0.06 5.84
CA PHE A 164 25.83 0.65 7.10
C PHE A 164 26.90 -0.09 7.90
N PRO A 165 28.06 0.54 8.18
CA PRO A 165 29.05 -0.03 9.06
C PRO A 165 28.66 0.24 10.52
N THR A 166 28.74 -0.79 11.36
CA THR A 166 29.25 -0.69 12.73
C THR A 166 30.05 -1.95 13.01
#